data_AF-A0A1Y0HUB0-F1
#
_entry.id   AF-A0A1Y0HUB0-F1
#
_cell.length_a   1.000
_cell.length_b   1.000
_cell.length_c   1.000
_cell.angle_alpha   90.00
_cell.angle_beta   90.00
_cell.angle_gamma   90.00
#
_symmetry.space_group_name_H-M   'P 1'
#
loop_
_entity.id
_entity.type
_entity.pdbx_description
1 polymer ?
#
loop_
_entity_poly.entity_id
_entity_poly.type
_entity_poly.pdbx_seq_one_letter_code
_entity_poly.pdbx_strand_id
1 'polypeptide(L)' 'MHDTLPSAPSRTEVRTALLWALEHDRDALLEHRETTQHCAWAAARGAADRRLVRRWRAAFAPLPSSVA' A
#
# COMPACT_ATOMS: atom_id res chain seq x y z
N MET A 1 3.91 -17.26 -19.11
CA MET A 1 2.97 -16.73 -18.10
C MET A 1 3.40 -15.30 -17.87
N HIS A 2 2.58 -14.31 -18.24
CA HIS A 2 2.94 -12.91 -18.01
C HIS A 2 2.86 -12.66 -16.51
N ASP A 3 4.00 -12.73 -15.83
CA ASP A 3 4.19 -12.04 -14.55
C ASP A 3 3.94 -10.56 -14.82
N THR A 4 2.69 -10.14 -14.66
CA THR A 4 2.30 -8.75 -14.58
C THR A 4 2.98 -8.21 -13.34
N LEU A 5 4.22 -7.75 -13.50
CA LEU A 5 4.89 -6.93 -12.51
C LEU A 5 3.86 -5.89 -12.07
N PRO A 6 3.46 -5.87 -10.78
CA PRO A 6 2.39 -5.00 -10.34
C PRO A 6 2.83 -3.59 -10.66
N SER A 7 2.07 -2.95 -11.57
CA SER A 7 2.32 -1.58 -12.00
C SER A 7 2.51 -0.71 -10.78
N ALA A 8 3.50 0.19 -10.85
CA ALA A 8 3.75 1.11 -9.74
C ALA A 8 2.45 1.86 -9.42
N PRO A 9 2.06 1.95 -8.13
CA PRO A 9 0.83 2.63 -7.76
C PRO A 9 0.91 4.08 -8.19
N SER A 10 -0.19 4.59 -8.70
CA SER A 10 -0.30 6.01 -9.05
C SER A 10 -0.18 6.88 -7.80
N ARG A 11 0.24 8.13 -7.98
CA ARG A 11 0.32 9.10 -6.88
C ARG A 11 -1.02 9.30 -6.18
N THR A 12 -2.12 9.22 -6.93
CA THR A 12 -3.49 9.31 -6.38
C THR A 12 -3.79 8.13 -5.47
N GLU A 13 -3.46 6.90 -5.88
CA GLU A 13 -3.67 5.71 -5.04
C GLU A 13 -2.84 5.75 -3.75
N VAL A 14 -1.59 6.18 -3.84
CA VAL A 14 -0.74 6.35 -2.64
C VAL A 14 -1.35 7.40 -1.69
N ARG A 15 -1.84 8.53 -2.23
CA ARG A 15 -2.50 9.57 -1.43
C ARG A 15 -3.77 9.03 -0.74
N THR A 16 -4.61 8.32 -1.48
CA THR A 16 -5.84 7.74 -0.92
C THR A 16 -5.53 6.70 0.16
N ALA A 17 -4.53 5.85 -0.08
CA ALA A 17 -4.10 4.86 0.90
C ALA A 17 -3.53 5.50 2.18
N LEU A 18 -2.79 6.62 2.06
CA LEU A 18 -2.31 7.40 3.22
C LEU A 18 -3.46 8.00 4.04
N LEU A 19 -4.48 8.57 3.36
CA LEU A 19 -5.66 9.12 4.04
C LEU A 19 -6.44 8.03 4.76
N TRP A 20 -6.65 6.89 4.11
CA TRP A 20 -7.30 5.74 4.75
C TRP A 20 -6.50 5.24 5.96
N ALA A 21 -5.18 5.13 5.86
CA ALA A 21 -4.32 4.65 6.93
C ALA A 21 -4.30 5.60 8.15
N LEU A 22 -4.42 6.92 7.93
CA LEU A 22 -4.59 7.90 9.01
C LEU A 22 -5.80 7.61 9.90
N GLU A 23 -6.86 7.07 9.32
CA GLU A 23 -8.14 6.81 9.99
C GLU A 23 -8.27 5.37 10.49
N HIS A 24 -7.71 4.40 9.76
CA HIS A 24 -8.02 2.97 9.93
C HIS A 24 -6.81 2.08 10.21
N ASP A 25 -5.58 2.53 9.91
CA ASP A 25 -4.40 1.67 9.95
C ASP A 25 -3.13 2.45 10.28
N ARG A 26 -3.04 2.85 11.56
CA ARG A 26 -1.92 3.62 12.09
C ARG A 26 -0.58 2.89 11.94
N ASP A 27 -0.57 1.57 12.03
CA ASP A 27 0.66 0.78 11.90
C ASP A 27 1.21 0.85 10.48
N ALA A 28 0.33 0.72 9.48
CA ALA A 28 0.73 0.91 8.08
C ALA A 28 1.31 2.30 7.80
N LEU A 29 0.77 3.33 8.48
CA LEU A 29 1.27 4.70 8.36
C LEU A 29 2.65 4.88 9.00
N LEU A 30 2.88 4.31 10.18
CA LEU A 30 4.17 4.40 10.88
C LEU A 30 5.27 3.65 10.12
N GLU A 31 4.98 2.45 9.62
CA GLU A 31 5.92 1.66 8.82
C GLU A 31 6.31 2.37 7.50
N HIS A 32 5.33 2.97 6.82
CA HIS A 32 5.57 3.77 5.61
C HIS A 32 6.47 4.98 5.92
N ARG A 33 6.19 5.67 7.03
CA ARG A 33 6.97 6.84 7.47
C ARG A 33 8.40 6.45 7.83
N GLU A 34 8.61 5.40 8.60
CA GLU A 34 9.95 4.90 8.96
C GLU A 34 10.77 4.60 7.70
N THR A 35 10.17 3.85 6.76
CA THR A 35 10.83 3.48 5.50
C THR A 35 11.16 4.71 4.65
N THR A 36 10.27 5.69 4.57
CA THR A 36 10.46 6.88 3.70
C THR A 36 11.32 7.98 4.34
N GLN A 37 11.40 8.04 5.67
CA GLN A 37 12.25 9.00 6.38
C GLN A 37 13.71 8.57 6.39
N HIS A 38 14.00 7.26 6.49
CA HIS A 38 15.37 6.76 6.61
C HIS A 38 15.99 6.32 5.28
N CYS A 39 15.21 6.14 4.22
CA CYS A 39 15.74 5.74 2.91
C CYS A 39 15.67 6.86 1.87
N ALA A 40 16.84 7.37 1.46
CA ALA A 40 16.98 8.27 0.31
C ALA A 40 16.75 7.57 -1.05
N TRP A 41 16.53 6.25 -1.06
CA TRP A 41 16.48 5.44 -2.26
C TRP A 41 15.05 5.33 -2.81
N ALA A 42 14.86 5.79 -4.04
CA ALA A 42 13.57 5.75 -4.73
C ALA A 42 12.94 4.34 -4.78
N ALA A 43 13.77 3.28 -4.84
CA ALA A 43 13.31 1.90 -4.83
C ALA A 43 12.64 1.49 -3.49
N ALA A 44 13.22 1.91 -2.36
CA ALA A 44 12.65 1.62 -1.03
C ALA A 44 11.32 2.36 -0.84
N ARG A 45 11.25 3.62 -1.27
CA ARG A 45 9.99 4.40 -1.30
C ARG A 45 8.92 3.74 -2.16
N GLY A 46 9.26 3.29 -3.36
CA GLY A 46 8.32 2.58 -4.23
C GLY A 46 7.87 1.21 -3.68
N ALA A 47 8.69 0.55 -2.87
CA ALA A 47 8.30 -0.67 -2.15
C ALA A 47 7.31 -0.37 -1.02
N ALA A 48 7.56 0.69 -0.24
CA ALA A 48 6.68 1.15 0.83
C ALA A 48 5.31 1.59 0.27
N ASP A 49 5.31 2.39 -0.80
CA ASP A 49 4.08 2.84 -1.49
C ASP A 49 3.24 1.64 -1.97
N ARG A 50 3.89 0.63 -2.58
CA ARG A 50 3.21 -0.61 -3.00
C ARG A 50 2.62 -1.39 -1.83
N ARG A 51 3.34 -1.51 -0.72
CA ARG A 51 2.83 -2.21 0.47
C ARG A 51 1.62 -1.48 1.05
N LEU A 52 1.69 -0.16 1.19
CA LEU A 52 0.59 0.66 1.69
C LEU A 52 -0.66 0.52 0.80
N VAL A 53 -0.51 0.66 -0.52
CA VAL A 53 -1.63 0.54 -1.47
C VAL A 53 -2.22 -0.86 -1.49
N ARG A 54 -1.41 -1.92 -1.37
CA ARG A 54 -1.93 -3.29 -1.27
C ARG A 54 -2.78 -3.49 -0.01
N ARG A 55 -2.33 -2.97 1.12
CA ARG A 55 -3.04 -3.07 2.39
C ARG A 55 -4.36 -2.30 2.36
N TRP A 56 -4.33 -1.08 1.81
CA TRP A 56 -5.54 -0.32 1.50
C TRP A 56 -6.50 -1.13 0.61
N ARG A 57 -6.06 -1.62 -0.55
CA ARG A 57 -6.92 -2.42 -1.45
C ARG A 57 -7.48 -3.68 -0.79
N ALA A 58 -6.70 -4.36 0.05
CA ALA A 58 -7.15 -5.55 0.76
C ALA A 58 -8.30 -5.24 1.75
N ALA A 59 -8.32 -4.06 2.34
CA ALA A 59 -9.41 -3.62 3.21
C ALA A 59 -10.74 -3.38 2.46
N PHE A 60 -10.68 -3.12 1.15
CA PHE A 60 -11.85 -2.94 0.29
C PHE A 60 -12.12 -4.13 -0.63
N ALA A 61 -11.26 -5.16 -0.61
CA ALA A 61 -11.49 -6.38 -1.36
C ALA A 61 -12.68 -7.10 -0.74
N PRO A 62 -13.68 -7.52 -1.54
CA PRO A 62 -14.76 -8.34 -1.01
C PRO A 62 -14.13 -9.60 -0.41
N LEU A 63 -14.47 -9.89 0.85
CA LEU A 63 -14.12 -11.18 1.47
C LEU A 63 -14.49 -12.28 0.48
N PRO A 64 -13.59 -13.25 0.20
CA PRO A 64 -13.95 -14.37 -0.63
C PRO A 64 -15.20 -14.99 0.00
N SER A 65 -16.32 -14.91 -0.71
CA SER A 65 -17.59 -15.48 -0.28
C SER A 65 -17.30 -16.96 -0.07
N SER A 66 -17.14 -17.36 1.19
CA SER A 66 -16.94 -18.76 1.54
C SER A 66 -18.28 -19.42 1.27
N VAL A 67 -18.47 -19.88 0.04
CA VAL A 67 -19.59 -20.75 -0.32
C VAL A 67 -19.42 -22.01 0.51
N ALA A 68 -20.41 -22.20 1.38
CA ALA A 68 -20.56 -23.32 2.31
C ALA A 68 -20.70 -24.66 1.60
#